data_AF-A0A518CVB2-F1
#
_entry.id   AF-A0A518CVB2-F1
#
_cell.length_a   1.000
_cell.length_b   1.000
_cell.length_c   1.000
_cell.angle_alpha   90.00
_cell.angle_beta   90.00
_cell.angle_gamma   90.00
#
_symmetry.space_group_name_H-M   'P 1'
#
loop_
_entity.id
_entity.type
_entity.pdbx_description
1 polymer ?
#
loop_
_entity_poly.entity_id
_entity_poly.type
_entity_poly.pdbx_seq_one_letter_code
_entity_poly.pdbx_strand_id
1 'polypeptide(L)'
;MGPRLLHVVLFALSLASAGCMPGQRLLDARIEVDGAVVAETYFSIDDHRSEGEAWSRLDGAVFEAVGAGLPAPDAEGRVELTGAIGLVLDHAGDPFVGAELVVLLLVPDAAGSGGWCLAPGEVERTRPPK
;
A
#
# COMPACT_ATOMS: atom_id res chain seq x y z
N MET A 1 10.53 -22.27 68.99
CA MET A 1 11.43 -21.11 68.77
C MET A 1 12.50 -21.53 67.76
N GLY A 2 12.57 -20.85 66.62
CA GLY A 2 13.52 -21.12 65.53
C GLY A 2 12.93 -20.65 64.19
N PRO A 3 13.64 -19.89 63.36
CA PRO A 3 13.08 -18.76 62.61
C PRO A 3 12.44 -19.11 61.27
N ARG A 4 11.41 -18.33 60.90
CA ARG A 4 10.80 -18.29 59.57
C ARG A 4 11.78 -17.63 58.60
N LEU A 5 12.31 -18.40 57.64
CA LEU A 5 13.08 -17.85 56.52
C LEU A 5 12.13 -17.21 55.51
N LEU A 6 12.07 -15.88 55.57
CA LEU A 6 11.44 -15.00 54.62
C LEU A 6 12.28 -14.99 53.33
N HIS A 7 11.94 -15.83 52.34
CA HIS A 7 12.49 -15.70 50.99
C HIS A 7 11.66 -14.66 50.23
N VAL A 8 12.09 -13.40 50.34
CA VAL A 8 11.64 -12.33 49.44
C VAL A 8 12.26 -12.63 48.07
N VAL A 9 11.49 -13.30 47.21
CA VAL A 9 11.82 -13.45 45.80
C VAL A 9 11.67 -12.07 45.17
N LEU A 10 12.80 -11.39 45.02
CA LEU A 10 12.91 -10.14 44.29
C LEU A 10 12.67 -10.45 42.80
N PHE A 11 11.40 -10.41 42.38
CA PHE A 11 11.05 -10.45 40.96
C PHE A 11 11.54 -9.13 40.36
N ALA A 12 12.71 -9.18 39.72
CA ALA A 12 13.22 -8.10 38.91
C ALA A 12 12.18 -7.86 37.80
N LEU A 13 11.39 -6.81 37.98
CA LEU A 13 10.44 -6.31 37.01
C LEU A 13 11.27 -5.75 35.86
N SER A 14 11.65 -6.61 34.93
CA SER A 14 12.14 -6.21 33.62
C SER A 14 10.99 -5.51 32.90
N LEU A 15 10.84 -4.20 33.16
CA LEU A 15 10.21 -3.30 32.21
C LEU A 15 11.10 -3.33 30.97
N ALA A 16 10.90 -4.35 30.14
CA ALA A 16 11.11 -4.21 28.72
C ALA A 16 10.20 -3.04 28.33
N SER A 17 10.80 -1.88 28.12
CA SER A 17 10.25 -0.84 27.28
C SER A 17 9.93 -1.49 25.94
N ALA A 18 8.74 -2.08 25.83
CA ALA A 18 8.05 -2.26 24.59
C ALA A 18 7.85 -0.84 24.05
N GLY A 19 8.89 -0.35 23.37
CA GLY A 19 8.76 0.77 22.47
C GLY A 19 7.67 0.37 21.51
N CYS A 20 6.45 0.82 21.77
CA CYS A 20 5.41 0.88 20.78
C CYS A 20 6.03 1.71 19.66
N MET A 21 6.50 1.04 18.61
CA MET A 21 6.94 1.72 17.39
C MET A 21 5.73 2.59 17.01
N PRO A 22 5.89 3.92 16.95
CA PRO A 22 4.76 4.81 16.70
C PRO A 22 4.09 4.44 15.37
N GLY A 23 2.76 4.41 15.43
CA GLY A 23 1.75 4.38 14.38
C GLY A 23 2.22 4.10 12.96
N GLN A 24 1.96 2.89 12.46
CA GLN A 24 1.99 2.59 11.03
C GLN A 24 0.58 2.41 10.53
N ARG A 25 0.36 2.89 9.31
CA ARG A 25 -0.85 2.66 8.52
C ARG A 25 -0.55 1.65 7.43
N LEU A 26 -1.35 0.59 7.35
CA LEU A 26 -1.37 -0.26 6.16
C LEU A 26 -2.31 0.37 5.13
N LEU A 27 -1.78 0.74 3.97
CA LEU A 27 -2.58 1.22 2.85
C LEU A 27 -2.86 0.08 1.88
N ASP A 28 -4.12 -0.02 1.49
CA ASP A 28 -4.59 -0.76 0.33
C ASP A 28 -4.64 0.20 -0.86
N ALA A 29 -3.95 -0.15 -1.94
CA ALA A 29 -3.89 0.61 -3.17
C ALA A 29 -4.58 -0.16 -4.28
N ARG A 30 -5.70 0.39 -4.78
CA ARG A 30 -6.57 -0.28 -5.75
C ARG A 30 -6.65 0.51 -7.03
N ILE A 31 -6.61 -0.20 -8.15
CA ILE A 31 -6.94 0.31 -9.47
C ILE A 31 -8.32 -0.23 -9.82
N GLU A 32 -9.26 0.69 -9.98
CA GLU A 32 -10.65 0.43 -10.34
C GLU A 32 -10.88 0.87 -11.78
N VAL A 33 -11.61 0.07 -12.56
CA VAL A 33 -12.07 0.42 -13.91
C VAL A 33 -13.58 0.18 -13.96
N ASP A 34 -14.34 1.22 -14.27
CA ASP A 34 -15.80 1.22 -14.31
C ASP A 34 -16.43 0.64 -13.03
N GLY A 35 -15.80 0.92 -11.88
CA GLY A 35 -16.24 0.49 -10.55
C GLY A 35 -15.82 -0.93 -10.15
N ALA A 36 -15.03 -1.64 -10.96
CA ALA A 36 -14.48 -2.95 -10.63
C ALA A 36 -12.98 -2.86 -10.32
N VAL A 37 -12.52 -3.46 -9.22
CA VAL A 37 -11.09 -3.59 -8.92
C VAL A 37 -10.45 -4.54 -9.92
N VAL A 38 -9.46 -4.05 -10.68
CA VAL A 38 -8.73 -4.85 -11.68
C VAL A 38 -7.32 -5.18 -11.24
N ALA A 39 -6.77 -4.40 -10.30
CA ALA A 39 -5.44 -4.62 -9.75
C ALA A 39 -5.32 -3.99 -8.34
N GLU A 40 -4.55 -4.62 -7.46
CA GLU A 40 -4.36 -4.17 -6.08
C GLU A 40 -2.93 -4.39 -5.58
N THR A 41 -2.53 -3.63 -4.56
CA THR A 41 -1.29 -3.81 -3.81
C THR A 41 -1.42 -3.24 -2.42
N TYR A 42 -0.50 -3.61 -1.52
CA TYR A 42 -0.54 -3.18 -0.13
C TYR A 42 0.84 -2.70 0.31
N PHE A 43 0.88 -1.61 1.06
CA PHE A 43 2.14 -1.13 1.65
C PHE A 43 1.90 -0.35 2.93
N SER A 44 2.88 -0.41 3.84
CA SER A 44 2.85 0.37 5.07
C SER A 44 3.52 1.74 4.92
N ILE A 45 2.93 2.74 5.56
CA ILE A 45 3.51 4.07 5.78
C ILE A 45 3.46 4.42 7.26
N ASP A 46 4.29 5.37 7.69
CA ASP A 46 4.14 5.92 9.04
C ASP A 46 2.88 6.81 9.10
N ASP A 47 2.17 6.80 10.24
CA ASP A 47 0.88 7.52 10.41
C ASP A 47 0.97 9.04 10.25
N HIS A 48 2.17 9.60 10.33
CA HIS A 48 2.42 11.03 10.19
C HIS A 48 2.72 11.46 8.74
N ARG A 49 2.78 10.50 7.80
CA ARG A 49 3.01 10.80 6.38
C ARG A 49 1.77 11.45 5.77
N SER A 50 2.02 12.46 4.94
CA SER A 50 0.99 13.12 4.16
C SER A 50 0.45 12.24 3.03
N GLU A 51 -0.73 12.58 2.52
CA GLU A 51 -1.32 11.93 1.34
C GLU A 51 -0.38 11.97 0.13
N GLY A 52 0.33 13.08 -0.11
CA GLY A 52 1.28 13.20 -1.22
C GLY A 52 2.52 12.31 -1.06
N GLU A 53 2.99 12.11 0.17
CA GLU A 53 4.08 11.17 0.45
C GLU A 53 3.62 9.72 0.27
N ALA A 54 2.40 9.40 0.72
CA ALA A 54 1.79 8.10 0.50
C ALA A 54 1.58 7.81 -1.00
N TRP A 55 1.09 8.78 -1.76
CA TRP A 55 0.90 8.68 -3.20
C TRP A 55 2.21 8.39 -3.92
N SER A 56 3.30 9.03 -3.48
CA SER A 56 4.62 8.81 -4.06
C SER A 56 5.16 7.39 -3.84
N ARG A 57 4.59 6.61 -2.91
CA ARG A 57 4.93 5.19 -2.70
C ARG A 57 4.39 4.28 -3.79
N LEU A 58 3.45 4.77 -4.61
CA LEU A 58 2.99 4.07 -5.81
C LEU A 58 4.10 3.96 -6.86
N ASP A 59 5.14 4.80 -6.78
CA ASP A 59 6.31 4.68 -7.65
C ASP A 59 7.11 3.41 -7.31
N GLY A 60 7.13 2.48 -8.27
CA GLY A 60 7.71 1.15 -8.09
C GLY A 60 6.85 0.18 -7.27
N ALA A 61 5.61 0.54 -6.91
CA ALA A 61 4.68 -0.41 -6.32
C ALA A 61 4.26 -1.45 -7.37
N VAL A 62 4.30 -2.73 -6.97
CA VAL A 62 3.89 -3.85 -7.81
C VAL A 62 2.46 -4.22 -7.46
N PHE A 63 1.58 -4.11 -8.46
CA PHE A 63 0.18 -4.48 -8.41
C PHE A 63 -0.04 -5.89 -8.92
N GLU A 64 -0.87 -6.64 -8.21
CA GLU A 64 -1.36 -7.95 -8.62
C GLU A 64 -2.72 -7.78 -9.31
N ALA A 65 -2.95 -8.53 -10.40
CA ALA A 65 -4.22 -8.47 -11.12
C ALA A 65 -5.32 -9.21 -10.34
N VAL A 66 -6.53 -8.64 -10.33
CA VAL A 66 -7.68 -9.18 -9.58
C VAL A 66 -8.76 -9.70 -10.55
N GLY A 67 -9.32 -10.87 -10.24
CA GLY A 67 -10.48 -11.43 -10.95
C GLY A 67 -10.21 -11.75 -12.42
N ALA A 68 -11.05 -11.22 -13.32
CA ALA A 68 -10.86 -11.36 -14.77
C ALA A 68 -9.59 -10.65 -15.28
N GLY A 69 -8.97 -9.82 -14.44
CA GLY A 69 -7.63 -9.28 -14.62
C GLY A 69 -7.54 -8.06 -15.53
N LEU A 70 -6.30 -7.70 -15.84
CA LEU A 70 -5.92 -6.63 -16.75
C LEU A 70 -6.08 -7.07 -18.21
N PRO A 71 -6.30 -6.14 -19.16
CA PRO A 71 -6.29 -6.47 -20.58
C PRO A 71 -4.94 -7.05 -21.02
N ALA A 72 -4.94 -7.71 -22.18
CA ALA A 72 -3.70 -8.23 -22.75
C ALA A 72 -2.73 -7.07 -23.08
N PRO A 73 -1.43 -7.23 -22.79
CA PRO A 73 -0.45 -6.20 -23.11
C PRO A 73 -0.29 -5.99 -24.62
N ASP A 74 0.12 -4.78 -25.01
CA ASP A 74 0.48 -4.38 -26.36
C ASP A 74 1.80 -5.05 -26.83
N ALA A 75 2.26 -4.71 -28.04
CA ALA A 75 3.49 -5.24 -28.61
C ALA A 75 4.76 -4.83 -27.81
N GLU A 76 4.69 -3.75 -27.05
CA GLU A 76 5.74 -3.27 -26.16
C GLU A 76 5.60 -3.83 -24.73
N GLY A 77 4.61 -4.69 -24.47
CA GLY A 77 4.37 -5.32 -23.18
C GLY A 77 3.55 -4.46 -22.21
N ARG A 78 2.99 -3.34 -22.65
CA ARG A 78 2.27 -2.38 -21.79
C ARG A 78 0.77 -2.66 -21.78
N VAL A 79 0.12 -2.30 -20.69
CA VAL A 79 -1.34 -2.35 -20.57
C VAL A 79 -1.87 -0.93 -20.46
N GLU A 80 -2.75 -0.56 -21.38
CA GLU A 80 -3.53 0.68 -21.31
C GLU A 80 -4.92 0.38 -20.76
N LEU A 81 -5.20 0.92 -19.58
CA LEU A 81 -6.54 0.93 -19.01
C LEU A 81 -7.28 2.18 -19.52
N THR A 82 -8.52 1.99 -19.94
CA THR A 82 -9.42 3.06 -20.39
C THR A 82 -10.79 2.87 -19.76
N GLY A 83 -11.54 3.96 -19.56
CA GLY A 83 -12.85 3.94 -18.90
C GLY A 83 -12.91 4.95 -17.75
N ALA A 84 -13.85 4.78 -16.83
CA ALA A 84 -13.85 5.52 -15.56
C ALA A 84 -12.87 4.84 -14.60
N ILE A 85 -11.66 5.39 -14.46
CA ILE A 85 -10.58 4.77 -13.67
C ILE A 85 -10.47 5.46 -12.32
N GLY A 86 -10.47 4.67 -11.25
CA GLY A 86 -10.12 5.10 -9.90
C GLY A 86 -8.76 4.53 -9.50
N LEU A 87 -7.82 5.38 -9.10
CA LEU A 87 -6.62 4.95 -8.38
C LEU A 87 -6.77 5.41 -6.93
N VAL A 88 -6.97 4.47 -6.01
CA VAL A 88 -7.43 4.76 -4.65
C VAL A 88 -6.45 4.18 -3.64
N LEU A 89 -6.07 4.98 -2.65
CA LEU A 89 -5.43 4.54 -1.43
C LEU A 89 -6.45 4.60 -0.29
N ASP A 90 -6.66 3.49 0.40
CA ASP A 90 -7.49 3.43 1.59
C ASP A 90 -6.79 2.73 2.76
N HIS A 91 -7.30 2.96 3.97
CA HIS A 91 -6.82 2.30 5.18
C HIS A 91 -8.00 1.65 5.89
N ALA A 92 -8.00 0.33 5.97
CA ALA A 92 -9.06 -0.42 6.64
C ALA A 92 -10.47 -0.08 6.12
N GLY A 93 -10.59 0.20 4.81
CA GLY A 93 -11.85 0.58 4.15
C GLY A 93 -12.20 2.06 4.24
N ASP A 94 -11.42 2.87 4.97
CA ASP A 94 -11.58 4.33 5.00
C ASP A 94 -10.74 4.97 3.87
N PRO A 95 -11.35 5.70 2.93
CA PRO A 95 -10.62 6.38 1.86
C PRO A 95 -9.57 7.34 2.42
N PHE A 96 -8.34 7.22 1.93
CA PHE A 96 -7.23 8.08 2.36
C PHE A 96 -6.90 9.14 1.31
N VAL A 97 -6.65 8.73 0.06
CA VAL A 97 -6.42 9.65 -1.06
C VAL A 97 -6.71 8.91 -2.36
N GLY A 98 -7.21 9.60 -3.38
CA GLY A 98 -7.55 8.97 -4.65
C GLY A 98 -7.56 9.94 -5.83
N ALA A 99 -7.44 9.38 -7.02
CA ALA A 99 -7.50 10.10 -8.29
C ALA A 99 -8.49 9.43 -9.25
N GLU A 100 -9.30 10.25 -9.92
CA GLU A 100 -10.15 9.82 -11.02
C GLU A 100 -9.47 10.15 -12.36
N LEU A 101 -9.44 9.17 -13.26
CA LEU A 101 -8.68 9.20 -14.50
C LEU A 101 -9.52 8.59 -15.63
N VAL A 102 -9.16 8.89 -16.87
CA VAL A 102 -9.75 8.25 -18.07
C VAL A 102 -8.81 7.27 -18.77
N VAL A 103 -7.52 7.39 -18.49
CA VAL A 103 -6.45 6.54 -19.01
C VAL A 103 -5.41 6.33 -17.92
N LEU A 104 -4.94 5.09 -17.77
CA LEU A 104 -3.83 4.72 -16.89
C LEU A 104 -2.95 3.69 -17.61
N LEU A 105 -1.64 3.89 -17.58
CA LEU A 105 -0.67 3.00 -18.22
C LEU A 105 0.04 2.14 -17.18
N LEU A 106 0.06 0.83 -17.43
CA LEU A 106 0.79 -0.14 -16.64
C LEU A 106 1.89 -0.79 -17.48
N VAL A 107 2.98 -1.15 -16.82
CA VAL A 107 4.09 -1.90 -17.40
C VAL A 107 4.37 -3.15 -16.56
N PRO A 108 4.95 -4.21 -17.12
CA PRO A 108 5.33 -5.38 -16.34
C PRO A 108 6.37 -4.99 -15.30
N ASP A 109 6.29 -5.59 -14.12
CA ASP A 109 7.34 -5.45 -13.11
C ASP A 109 8.68 -5.93 -13.68
N ALA A 110 9.70 -5.07 -13.56
CA ALA A 110 11.05 -5.34 -14.07
C ALA A 110 11.72 -6.52 -13.35
N ALA A 111 11.31 -6.84 -12.12
CA ALA A 111 11.82 -8.01 -11.41
C ALA A 111 11.20 -9.33 -11.89
N GLY A 112 10.22 -9.29 -12.81
CA GLY A 112 9.62 -10.48 -13.40
C GLY A 112 8.72 -11.26 -12.44
N SER A 113 8.19 -10.60 -11.41
CA SER A 113 7.28 -11.21 -10.43
C SER A 113 5.92 -11.63 -11.01
N GLY A 114 5.61 -11.20 -12.24
CA GLY A 114 4.29 -11.38 -12.85
C GLY A 114 3.28 -10.29 -12.45
N GLY A 115 3.70 -9.30 -11.67
CA GLY A 115 2.92 -8.12 -11.33
C GLY A 115 3.11 -6.95 -12.31
N TRP A 116 2.42 -5.87 -12.03
CA TRP A 116 2.33 -4.68 -12.87
C TRP A 116 2.71 -3.43 -12.09
N CYS A 117 3.46 -2.53 -12.70
CA CYS A 117 3.79 -1.23 -12.12
C CYS A 117 3.08 -0.14 -12.90
N LEU A 118 2.84 1.01 -12.24
CA LEU A 118 2.49 2.22 -12.96
C LEU A 118 3.63 2.58 -13.94
N ALA A 119 3.28 2.98 -15.17
CA ALA A 119 4.28 3.38 -16.15
C ALA A 119 5.07 4.62 -15.67
N PRO A 120 6.31 4.83 -16.16
CA PRO A 120 7.11 5.98 -15.76
C PRO A 120 6.37 7.31 -15.95
N GLY A 121 6.28 8.10 -14.87
CA GLY A 121 5.60 9.41 -14.86
C GLY A 121 4.12 9.37 -14.48
N GLU A 122 3.48 8.19 -14.44
CA GLU A 122 2.06 8.06 -14.09
C GLU A 122 1.78 8.52 -12.65
N VAL A 123 2.67 8.24 -11.70
CA VAL A 123 2.51 8.67 -10.30
C VAL A 123 2.40 10.19 -10.16
N GLU A 124 3.25 10.93 -10.88
CA GLU A 124 3.23 12.40 -10.85
C GLU A 124 2.03 12.95 -11.63
N ARG A 125 1.71 12.36 -12.79
CA ARG A 125 0.57 12.76 -13.63
C ARG A 125 -0.76 12.60 -12.91
N THR A 126 -0.89 11.56 -12.10
CA THR A 126 -2.14 11.17 -11.43
C THR A 126 -2.25 11.73 -10.01
N ARG A 127 -1.24 12.46 -9.52
CA ARG A 127 -1.26 13.01 -8.17
C ARG A 127 -2.47 13.94 -7.96
N PRO A 128 -3.29 13.71 -6.91
CA PRO A 128 -4.40 14.60 -6.60
C PRO A 128 -3.93 16.02 -6.26
N PRO A 129 -4.73 17.05 -6.59
CA PRO A 129 -4.44 18.42 -6.18
C PRO A 129 -4.46 18.54 -4.64
N LYS A 130 -3.53 19.34 -4.10
CA LYS A 130 -3.45 19.65 -2.66
C LYS A 130 -4.63 20.49 -2.17
#